data_AF-A0A7V5YH47-F1
#
_entry.id   AF-A0A7V5YH47-F1
#
_cell.length_a   1.000
_cell.length_b   1.000
_cell.length_c   1.000
_cell.angle_alpha   90.00
_cell.angle_beta   90.00
_cell.angle_gamma   90.00
#
_symmetry.space_group_name_H-M   'P 1'
#
loop_
_entity.id
_entity.type
_entity.pdbx_description
1 polymer ?
#
loop_
_entity_poly.entity_id
_entity_poly.type
_entity_poly.pdbx_seq_one_letter_code
_entity_poly.pdbx_strand_id
1 'polypeptide(L)' 'MTLVIRNVPAEVCENCGEAYVDEITSREILHCAEEAASAGVMVDVREHAGITES' A
#
# COMPACT_ATOMS: atom_id res chain seq x y z
N MET A 1 -2.13 0.20 -15.98
CA MET A 1 -1.69 0.99 -14.82
C MET A 1 -0.76 0.13 -13.98
N THR A 2 0.33 0.69 -13.48
CA THR A 2 1.21 0.02 -12.51
C THR A 2 1.18 0.85 -11.23
N LEU A 3 0.76 0.23 -10.13
CA LEU A 3 0.72 0.84 -8.79
C LEU A 3 1.76 0.17 -7.91
N VAL A 4 2.60 0.97 -7.25
CA VAL A 4 3.62 0.49 -6.31
C VAL A 4 3.33 1.09 -4.94
N ILE A 5 2.98 0.23 -3.99
CA ILE A 5 2.75 0.59 -2.58
C ILE A 5 3.94 0.04 -1.78
N ARG A 6 4.61 0.89 -1.00
CA ARG A 6 5.82 0.54 -0.25
C ARG A 6 5.54 0.54 1.25
N ASN A 7 6.36 -0.21 2.00
CA ASN A 7 6.26 -0.32 3.46
C ASN A 7 4.90 -0.82 3.94
N VAL A 8 4.29 -1.75 3.21
CA VAL A 8 3.03 -2.38 3.60
C VAL A 8 3.29 -3.29 4.81
N PRO A 9 2.63 -3.08 5.95
CA PRO A 9 2.74 -3.99 7.09
C PRO A 9 2.14 -5.34 6.71
N ALA A 10 2.90 -6.42 6.93
CA ALA A 10 2.45 -7.77 6.62
C ALA A 10 2.98 -8.76 7.66
N GLU A 11 2.17 -9.74 8.00
CA GLU A 11 2.57 -10.93 8.75
C GLU A 11 3.07 -11.98 7.76
N VAL A 12 4.24 -12.56 8.03
CA VAL A 12 4.82 -13.59 7.18
C VAL A 12 4.66 -14.94 7.87
N CYS A 13 4.05 -15.90 7.18
CA CYS A 13 3.94 -17.25 7.68
C CYS A 13 5.34 -17.88 7.78
N GLU A 14 5.74 -18.31 8.97
CA GLU A 14 7.06 -18.88 9.22
C GLU A 14 7.28 -20.24 8.51
N ASN A 15 6.20 -20.93 8.14
CA ASN A 15 6.28 -22.25 7.53
C ASN A 15 6.35 -22.23 5.98
N CYS A 16 5.63 -21.32 5.32
CA CYS A 16 5.57 -21.27 3.85
C CYS A 16 6.13 -19.96 3.26
N GLY A 17 6.35 -18.92 4.06
CA GLY A 17 6.87 -17.62 3.63
C GLY A 17 5.85 -16.72 2.93
N GLU A 18 4.57 -17.09 2.93
CA GLU A 18 3.50 -16.25 2.39
C GLU A 18 3.29 -15.01 3.27
N ALA A 19 3.15 -13.85 2.64
CA ALA A 19 2.86 -12.60 3.30
C ALA A 19 1.35 -12.35 3.31
N TYR A 20 0.82 -12.08 4.49
CA TYR A 20 -0.57 -11.80 4.77
C TYR A 20 -0.71 -10.38 5.30
N VAL A 21 -1.72 -9.67 4.86
CA VAL A 21 -2.10 -8.35 5.39
C VAL A 21 -3.42 -8.48 6.12
N ASP A 22 -3.61 -7.69 7.17
CA ASP A 22 -4.88 -7.69 7.90
C ASP A 22 -6.02 -7.06 7.08
N GLU A 23 -7.25 -7.14 7.60
CA GLU A 23 -8.44 -6.62 6.92
C GLU A 23 -8.36 -5.10 6.68
N ILE A 24 -7.80 -4.36 7.64
CA ILE A 24 -7.73 -2.90 7.57
C ILE A 24 -6.76 -2.50 6.45
N THR A 25 -5.56 -3.07 6.46
CA THR A 25 -4.51 -2.86 5.45
C THR A 25 -5.00 -3.29 4.06
N SER A 26 -5.70 -4.42 3.96
CA SER A 26 -6.29 -4.89 2.70
C SER A 26 -7.27 -3.88 2.11
N ARG A 27 -8.15 -3.31 2.95
CA ARG A 27 -9.15 -2.32 2.54
C ARG A 27 -8.52 -1.02 2.09
N GLU A 28 -7.46 -0.57 2.76
CA GLU A 28 -6.71 0.63 2.37
C GLU A 28 -5.99 0.44 1.03
N ILE A 29 -5.32 -0.70 0.82
CA ILE A 29 -4.68 -1.04 -0.45
C ILE A 29 -5.70 -1.05 -1.59
N LEU A 30 -6.86 -1.66 -1.38
CA LEU A 30 -7.92 -1.71 -2.38
C LEU A 30 -8.42 -0.31 -2.73
N HIS A 31 -8.69 0.53 -1.73
CA HIS A 31 -9.11 1.91 -1.95
C HIS A 31 -8.07 2.69 -2.77
N CYS A 32 -6.78 2.62 -2.41
CA CYS A 32 -5.71 3.25 -3.17
C CYS A 32 -5.62 2.74 -4.62
N ALA A 33 -5.86 1.45 -4.84
CA ALA A 33 -5.87 0.87 -6.17
C ALA A 33 -7.04 1.38 -7.03
N GLU A 34 -8.23 1.50 -6.45
CA GLU A 34 -9.42 2.04 -7.11
C GLU A 34 -9.26 3.54 -7.43
N GLU A 35 -8.72 4.33 -6.51
CA GLU A 35 -8.41 5.75 -6.74
C GLU A 35 -7.36 5.92 -7.85
N ALA A 36 -6.27 5.15 -7.82
CA ALA A 36 -5.25 5.20 -8.87
C ALA A 36 -5.81 4.78 -10.23
N ALA A 37 -6.65 3.73 -10.27
CA ALA A 37 -7.25 3.24 -11.51
C ALA A 37 -8.22 4.26 -12.11
N SER A 38 -9.02 4.93 -11.27
CA SER A 38 -10.00 5.92 -11.70
C SER A 38 -9.39 7.26 -12.12
N ALA A 39 -8.23 7.63 -11.56
CA ALA A 39 -7.56 8.89 -11.88
C ALA A 39 -7.08 8.99 -13.35
N GLY A 40 -6.90 7.86 -14.06
CA GLY A 40 -6.43 7.84 -15.45
C GLY A 40 -5.00 8.39 -15.63
N VAL A 41 -4.28 8.61 -14.52
CA VAL A 41 -2.93 9.17 -14.48
C VAL A 41 -1.91 8.04 -14.68
N MET A 42 -0.94 8.24 -15.58
CA MET A 42 0.09 7.24 -15.88
C MET A 42 1.09 7.04 -14.72
N VAL A 43 1.37 8.09 -13.93
CA VAL A 43 2.27 8.07 -12.77
C VAL A 43 1.83 9.16 -11.77
N ASP A 44 1.51 8.79 -10.52
CA ASP A 44 1.31 9.69 -9.37
C ASP A 44 2.35 9.35 -8.28
N VAL A 45 3.11 10.33 -7.82
CA VAL A 45 4.14 10.18 -6.77
C VAL A 45 3.81 11.15 -5.65
N ARG A 46 3.48 10.61 -4.48
CA ARG A 46 3.21 11.40 -3.27
C ARG A 46 4.23 11.04 -2.20
N GLU A 47 4.85 12.06 -1.63
CA GLU A 47 5.69 11.93 -0.44
C GLU A 47 4.83 12.14 0.80
N HIS A 48 4.90 11.20 1.74
CA HIS A 48 4.30 11.37 3.05
C HIS A 48 5.33 12.02 3.96
N ALA A 49 5.11 13.27 4.37
CA ALA A 49 5.96 13.93 5.35
C ALA A 49 5.76 13.25 6.70
N GLY A 50 6.71 12.40 7.09
CA GLY A 50 6.79 11.90 8.46
C GLY A 50 6.86 13.07 9.41
N ILE A 51 6.00 13.10 10.42
CA ILE A 51 6.04 14.09 11.49
C ILE A 51 7.40 13.92 12.18
N THR A 52 8.32 14.86 11.97
CA THR A 52 9.52 14.98 12.81
C THR A 52 9.08 15.60 14.14
N GLU A 53 8.99 14.78 15.18
CA GLU A 53 9.06 15.28 16.56
C GLU A 53 10.53 15.41 16.97
N SER A 54 10.84 16.54 17.62
CA SER A 54 12.16 17.03 18.02
C SER A 54 12.56 16.59 19.42
#